data_AF-F6STN5-F1
#
_entry.id   AF-F6STN5-F1
#
_cell.length_a   1.000
_cell.length_b   1.000
_cell.length_c   1.000
_cell.angle_alpha   90.00
_cell.angle_beta   90.00
_cell.angle_gamma   90.00
#
_symmetry.space_group_name_H-M   'P 1'
#
loop_
_entity.id
_entity.type
_entity.pdbx_description
1 polymer ?
#
loop_
_entity_poly.entity_id
_entity_poly.type
_entity_poly.pdbx_seq_one_letter_code
_entity_poly.pdbx_strand_id
1 'polypeptide(L)'
;MGSQSNNRIFIFLGAFLAVAVLAVVIAVPLALSQNNVNGGDAAINILTEVPIIDGHNDWPYQLRRHLQNKINDIDFMTQNFSELYNGSHTDVPRMKIGKMGAQFWSCYCACAAGGKDAVRLGIEQIDVVRRYTEANPLIFQFTTTADEIMAANKEGKIACLIGIEGGHMIDSSLAALRTLFNLGTRYMTLTHSCDTPWATAFNTQ
;
A
#
# COMPACT_ATOMS: atom_id res chain seq x y z
N MET A 1 29.13 -60.79 48.12
CA MET A 1 29.57 -59.41 47.77
C MET A 1 29.04 -58.95 46.40
N GLY A 2 27.80 -59.28 45.98
CA GLY A 2 27.26 -58.93 44.65
C GLY A 2 26.09 -57.93 44.61
N SER A 3 25.57 -57.52 45.77
CA SER A 3 24.33 -56.71 45.85
C SER A 3 24.56 -55.19 45.71
N GLN A 4 25.69 -54.66 46.21
CA GLN A 4 25.94 -53.22 46.18
C GLN A 4 26.30 -52.65 44.79
N SER A 5 26.92 -53.45 43.91
CA SER A 5 27.31 -53.02 42.56
C SER A 5 26.09 -52.80 41.65
N ASN A 6 25.12 -53.71 41.70
CA ASN A 6 23.90 -53.61 40.90
C ASN A 6 23.05 -52.40 41.32
N ASN A 7 22.94 -52.12 42.63
CA ASN A 7 22.21 -50.94 43.11
C ASN A 7 22.80 -49.62 42.60
N ARG A 8 24.14 -49.51 42.51
CA ARG A 8 24.78 -48.30 41.94
C ARG A 8 24.44 -48.14 40.47
N ILE A 9 24.49 -49.23 39.69
CA ILE A 9 24.13 -49.22 38.27
C ILE A 9 22.66 -48.81 38.06
N PHE A 10 21.74 -49.33 38.87
CA PHE A 10 20.32 -48.93 38.80
C PHE A 10 20.09 -47.47 39.20
N ILE A 11 20.85 -46.95 40.18
CA ILE A 11 20.79 -45.52 40.55
C ILE A 11 21.31 -44.64 39.42
N PHE A 12 22.44 -45.00 38.78
CA PHE A 12 22.98 -44.23 37.65
C PHE A 12 22.06 -44.27 36.42
N LEU A 13 21.49 -45.44 36.10
CA LEU A 13 20.50 -45.58 35.03
C LEU A 13 19.23 -44.78 35.33
N GLY A 14 18.74 -44.81 36.56
CA GLY A 14 17.58 -44.03 36.99
C GLY A 14 17.83 -42.52 36.94
N ALA A 15 19.01 -42.07 37.38
CA ALA A 15 19.41 -40.66 37.29
C ALA A 15 19.57 -40.20 35.83
N PHE A 16 20.18 -41.03 34.97
CA PHE A 16 20.31 -40.73 33.55
C PHE A 16 18.94 -40.65 32.86
N LEU A 17 18.03 -41.60 33.16
CA LEU A 17 16.67 -41.60 32.62
C LEU A 17 15.89 -40.36 33.09
N ALA A 18 16.04 -39.97 34.36
CA ALA A 18 15.41 -38.77 34.91
C ALA A 18 15.92 -37.48 34.23
N VAL A 19 17.23 -37.37 33.99
CA VAL A 19 17.82 -36.24 33.28
C VAL A 19 17.37 -36.20 31.82
N ALA A 20 17.32 -37.35 31.14
CA ALA A 20 16.84 -37.44 29.77
C ALA A 20 15.36 -37.05 29.65
N VAL A 21 14.51 -37.52 30.57
CA VAL A 21 13.09 -37.12 30.63
C VAL A 21 12.97 -35.62 30.91
N LEU A 22 13.73 -35.08 31.86
CA LEU A 22 13.72 -33.65 32.15
C LEU A 22 14.17 -32.81 30.95
N ALA A 23 15.20 -33.25 30.23
CA ALA A 23 15.67 -32.59 29.01
C ALA A 23 14.59 -32.58 27.91
N VAL A 24 13.85 -33.68 27.73
CA VAL A 24 12.73 -33.74 26.76
C VAL A 24 11.56 -32.87 27.21
N VAL A 25 11.20 -32.91 28.50
CA VAL A 25 10.12 -32.09 29.09
C VAL A 25 10.42 -30.60 28.98
N ILE A 26 11.68 -30.19 28.95
CA ILE A 26 12.08 -28.80 28.75
C ILE A 26 12.21 -28.48 27.25
N ALA A 27 12.91 -29.31 26.47
CA ALA A 27 13.23 -29.02 25.08
C ALA A 27 12.00 -29.04 24.16
N VAL A 28 11.03 -29.93 24.40
CA VAL A 28 9.83 -30.04 23.55
C VAL A 28 8.93 -28.80 23.68
N PRO A 29 8.57 -28.31 24.88
CA PRO A 29 7.82 -27.07 25.01
C PRO A 29 8.58 -25.84 24.49
N LEU A 30 9.91 -25.78 24.64
CA LEU A 30 10.73 -24.70 24.09
C LEU A 30 10.73 -24.69 22.56
N ALA A 31 10.87 -25.86 21.93
CA ALA A 31 10.79 -26.00 20.47
C ALA A 31 9.38 -25.69 19.94
N LEU A 32 8.33 -26.06 20.67
CA LEU A 32 6.95 -25.74 20.31
C LEU A 32 6.61 -24.25 20.56
N SER A 33 7.21 -23.61 21.55
CA SER A 33 7.07 -22.18 21.86
C SER A 33 7.71 -21.28 20.78
N GLN A 34 8.75 -21.76 20.09
CA GLN A 34 9.37 -21.06 18.96
C GLN A 34 8.49 -21.00 17.70
N ASN A 35 7.39 -21.73 17.62
CA ASN A 35 6.47 -21.68 16.48
C ASN A 35 5.44 -20.53 16.54
N ASN A 36 5.61 -19.57 17.46
CA ASN A 36 4.91 -18.30 17.37
C ASN A 36 5.50 -17.46 16.23
N VAL A 37 5.17 -17.83 14.99
CA VAL A 37 5.42 -16.97 13.84
C VAL A 37 4.71 -15.66 14.12
N ASN A 38 5.49 -14.60 14.36
CA ASN A 38 4.94 -13.26 14.47
C ASN A 38 4.22 -12.95 13.14
N GLY A 39 2.90 -12.80 13.20
CA GLY A 39 2.08 -12.60 12.00
C GLY A 39 2.53 -11.38 11.17
N GLY A 40 3.10 -10.36 11.83
CA GLY A 40 3.69 -9.20 11.16
C GLY A 40 4.93 -9.58 10.34
N ASP A 41 5.85 -10.37 10.88
CA ASP A 41 7.07 -10.77 10.19
C ASP A 41 6.74 -11.70 9.00
N ALA A 42 5.78 -12.62 9.18
CA ALA A 42 5.28 -13.44 8.08
C ALA A 42 4.63 -12.61 6.97
N ALA A 43 3.81 -11.63 7.32
CA ALA A 43 3.19 -10.73 6.35
C ALA A 43 4.25 -9.93 5.58
N ILE A 44 5.25 -9.36 6.27
CA ILE A 44 6.33 -8.58 5.64
C ILE A 44 7.20 -9.43 4.71
N ASN A 45 7.44 -10.70 5.06
CA ASN A 45 8.15 -11.63 4.19
C ASN A 45 7.36 -11.89 2.90
N ILE A 46 6.06 -12.19 3.00
CA ILE A 46 5.18 -12.36 1.84
C ILE A 46 5.18 -11.08 0.99
N LEU A 47 4.98 -9.92 1.60
CA LEU A 47 4.90 -8.64 0.88
C LEU A 47 6.22 -8.20 0.26
N THR A 48 7.35 -8.78 0.68
CA THR A 48 8.63 -8.55 -0.01
C THR A 48 8.68 -9.27 -1.36
N GLU A 49 7.95 -10.38 -1.52
CA GLU A 49 7.83 -11.13 -2.78
C GLU A 49 6.62 -10.68 -3.60
N VAL A 50 5.50 -10.38 -2.94
CA VAL A 50 4.25 -9.90 -3.54
C VAL A 50 3.81 -8.57 -2.93
N PRO A 51 4.44 -7.45 -3.34
CA PRO A 51 4.11 -6.13 -2.84
C PRO A 51 2.63 -5.76 -3.00
N ILE A 52 2.10 -4.93 -2.09
CA ILE A 52 0.70 -4.49 -2.11
C ILE A 52 0.44 -3.64 -3.36
N ILE A 53 -0.71 -3.89 -3.99
CA ILE A 53 -1.31 -3.00 -4.98
C ILE A 53 -2.53 -2.37 -4.34
N ASP A 54 -2.44 -1.10 -3.96
CA ASP A 54 -3.55 -0.35 -3.40
C ASP A 54 -4.38 0.30 -4.51
N GLY A 55 -5.70 0.14 -4.42
CA GLY A 55 -6.64 0.55 -5.46
C GLY A 55 -7.07 2.01 -5.38
N HIS A 56 -6.79 2.74 -4.29
CA HIS A 56 -7.34 4.08 -4.10
C HIS A 56 -6.65 4.88 -2.98
N ASN A 57 -5.92 5.95 -3.32
CA ASN A 57 -5.32 6.86 -2.36
C ASN A 57 -5.43 8.33 -2.78
N ASP A 58 -6.00 9.17 -1.91
CA ASP A 58 -6.27 10.60 -2.11
C ASP A 58 -5.06 11.53 -1.91
N TRP A 59 -3.84 11.00 -1.98
CA TRP A 59 -2.64 11.82 -1.90
C TRP A 59 -2.64 13.03 -2.85
N PRO A 60 -3.08 12.94 -4.13
CA PRO A 60 -3.16 14.11 -5.00
C PRO A 60 -4.06 15.22 -4.47
N TYR A 61 -5.18 14.85 -3.83
CA TYR A 61 -6.07 15.81 -3.20
C TYR A 61 -5.38 16.52 -2.01
N GLN A 62 -4.55 15.83 -1.23
CA GLN A 62 -3.76 16.46 -0.18
C GLN A 62 -2.75 17.46 -0.74
N LEU A 63 -2.05 17.12 -1.84
CA LEU A 63 -1.15 18.04 -2.54
C LEU A 63 -1.90 19.28 -3.04
N ARG A 64 -3.10 19.11 -3.59
CA ARG A 64 -3.92 20.25 -4.01
C ARG A 64 -4.35 21.11 -2.83
N ARG A 65 -4.89 20.49 -1.79
CA ARG A 65 -5.47 21.17 -0.62
C ARG A 65 -4.41 21.98 0.14
N HIS A 66 -3.24 21.39 0.35
CA HIS A 66 -2.21 21.99 1.21
C HIS A 66 -1.16 22.79 0.43
N LEU A 67 -0.93 22.46 -0.84
CA LEU A 67 0.14 23.07 -1.63
C LEU A 67 -0.34 23.76 -2.91
N GLN A 68 -1.63 23.71 -3.23
CA GLN A 68 -2.15 24.19 -4.51
C GLN A 68 -1.41 23.54 -5.70
N ASN A 69 -1.02 22.26 -5.55
CA ASN A 69 -0.23 21.48 -6.52
C ASN A 69 1.20 22.00 -6.81
N LYS A 70 1.73 22.93 -6.00
CA LYS A 70 3.11 23.43 -6.10
C LYS A 70 4.05 22.49 -5.35
N ILE A 71 4.65 21.54 -6.07
CA ILE A 71 5.41 20.42 -5.50
C ILE A 71 6.92 20.46 -5.77
N ASN A 72 7.42 21.44 -6.53
CA ASN A 72 8.78 21.42 -7.07
C ASN A 72 9.88 21.54 -5.99
N ASP A 73 9.57 22.18 -4.86
CA ASP A 73 10.53 22.47 -3.78
C ASP A 73 10.35 21.56 -2.56
N ILE A 74 9.72 20.39 -2.74
CA ILE A 74 9.35 19.49 -1.66
C ILE A 74 10.18 18.22 -1.72
N ASP A 75 10.90 17.96 -0.63
CA ASP A 75 11.54 16.66 -0.40
C ASP A 75 10.53 15.67 0.22
N PHE A 76 9.96 14.82 -0.63
CA PHE A 76 8.99 13.82 -0.23
C PHE A 76 9.58 12.64 0.58
N MET A 77 10.91 12.53 0.67
CA MET A 77 11.59 11.47 1.41
C MET A 77 11.75 11.79 2.89
N THR A 78 11.88 13.07 3.24
CA THR A 78 12.25 13.50 4.59
C THR A 78 11.12 14.19 5.34
N GLN A 79 10.12 14.72 4.62
CA GLN A 79 9.00 15.41 5.26
C GLN A 79 8.03 14.43 5.94
N ASN A 80 7.66 14.78 7.18
CA ASN A 80 6.60 14.08 7.90
C ASN A 80 5.23 14.70 7.55
N PHE A 81 4.61 14.17 6.50
CA PHE A 81 3.30 14.65 6.06
C PHE A 81 2.16 14.34 7.04
N SER A 82 2.35 13.37 7.95
CA SER A 82 1.38 13.13 9.02
C SER A 82 1.26 14.35 9.93
N GLU A 83 2.36 15.03 10.21
CA GLU A 83 2.35 16.27 11.01
C GLU A 83 1.93 17.47 10.15
N LEU A 84 2.49 17.61 8.95
CA LEU A 84 2.25 18.79 8.10
C LEU A 84 0.80 18.91 7.63
N TYR A 85 0.14 17.78 7.32
CA TYR A 85 -1.21 17.76 6.76
C TYR A 85 -2.24 17.18 7.73
N ASN A 86 -2.03 17.37 9.04
CA ASN A 86 -2.97 17.02 10.09
C ASN A 86 -3.52 15.58 9.98
N GLY A 87 -2.60 14.61 9.94
CA GLY A 87 -2.92 13.19 9.88
C GLY A 87 -2.90 12.58 8.48
N SER A 88 -2.08 13.07 7.54
CA SER A 88 -1.89 12.35 6.27
C SER A 88 -1.47 10.90 6.56
N HIS A 89 -2.13 9.96 5.88
CA HIS A 89 -1.79 8.54 5.95
C HIS A 89 -0.66 8.14 4.99
N THR A 90 -0.28 9.04 4.07
CA THR A 90 0.65 8.75 2.98
C THR A 90 1.93 9.59 3.12
N ASP A 91 3.08 8.91 3.11
CA ASP A 91 4.41 9.46 2.82
C ASP A 91 5.36 8.35 2.34
N VAL A 92 6.45 8.73 1.67
CA VAL A 92 7.34 7.74 1.03
C VAL A 92 7.95 6.74 2.01
N PRO A 93 8.45 7.14 3.20
CA PRO A 93 8.94 6.18 4.18
C PRO A 93 7.89 5.12 4.57
N ARG A 94 6.65 5.52 4.87
CA ARG A 94 5.57 4.58 5.21
C ARG A 94 5.21 3.67 4.04
N MET A 95 5.19 4.18 2.81
CA MET A 95 4.95 3.36 1.62
C MET A 95 6.00 2.26 1.45
N LYS A 96 7.28 2.57 1.69
CA LYS A 96 8.38 1.60 1.63
C LYS A 96 8.31 0.57 2.75
N ILE A 97 8.04 1.00 3.99
CA ILE A 97 7.89 0.10 5.14
C ILE A 97 6.69 -0.84 4.93
N GLY A 98 5.59 -0.31 4.41
CA GLY A 98 4.36 -1.06 4.11
C GLY A 98 4.44 -1.94 2.86
N LYS A 99 5.61 -2.03 2.20
CA LYS A 99 5.84 -2.87 1.02
C LYS A 99 4.84 -2.61 -0.12
N MET A 100 4.56 -1.34 -0.36
CA MET A 100 3.75 -0.94 -1.51
C MET A 100 4.53 -1.22 -2.80
N GLY A 101 3.90 -1.92 -3.74
CA GLY A 101 4.43 -2.11 -5.10
C GLY A 101 3.69 -1.28 -6.13
N ALA A 102 2.38 -1.06 -5.96
CA ALA A 102 1.65 -0.16 -6.82
C ALA A 102 0.58 0.62 -6.07
N GLN A 103 0.34 1.83 -6.54
CA GLN A 103 -0.70 2.71 -6.02
C GLN A 103 -1.47 3.32 -7.17
N PHE A 104 -2.78 3.13 -7.15
CA PHE A 104 -3.67 4.00 -7.92
C PHE A 104 -3.91 5.29 -7.15
N TRP A 105 -3.41 6.39 -7.71
CA TRP A 105 -3.63 7.72 -7.18
C TRP A 105 -5.00 8.24 -7.62
N SER A 106 -5.83 8.59 -6.65
CA SER A 106 -7.16 9.15 -6.90
C SER A 106 -7.03 10.59 -7.40
N CYS A 107 -7.40 10.81 -8.65
CA CYS A 107 -7.63 12.14 -9.19
C CYS A 107 -9.08 12.52 -8.89
N TYR A 108 -9.26 13.26 -7.80
CA TYR A 108 -10.56 13.64 -7.27
C TYR A 108 -10.82 15.14 -7.38
N CYS A 109 -12.09 15.51 -7.64
CA CYS A 109 -12.59 16.85 -7.37
C CYS A 109 -14.00 16.81 -6.79
N ALA A 110 -14.33 17.80 -5.94
CA ALA A 110 -15.62 17.89 -5.29
C ALA A 110 -16.79 17.91 -6.29
N CYS A 111 -17.91 17.28 -5.92
CA CYS A 111 -19.14 17.20 -6.70
C CYS A 111 -19.66 18.58 -7.16
N ALA A 112 -19.45 19.63 -6.36
CA ALA A 112 -19.86 21.00 -6.68
C ALA A 112 -19.18 21.60 -7.93
N ALA A 113 -18.13 20.96 -8.44
CA ALA A 113 -17.45 21.29 -9.69
C ALA A 113 -18.14 20.73 -10.94
N GLY A 114 -19.09 19.79 -10.79
CA GLY A 114 -19.87 19.23 -11.90
C GLY A 114 -20.61 20.31 -12.68
N GLY A 115 -20.60 20.22 -14.02
CA GLY A 115 -21.15 21.25 -14.90
C GLY A 115 -20.42 22.60 -14.83
N LYS A 116 -19.26 22.67 -14.17
CA LYS A 116 -18.42 23.87 -14.04
C LYS A 116 -17.01 23.57 -14.51
N ASP A 117 -16.09 23.31 -13.59
CA ASP A 117 -14.66 23.15 -13.85
C ASP A 117 -14.13 21.74 -13.55
N ALA A 118 -15.01 20.76 -13.33
CA ALA A 118 -14.61 19.37 -13.01
C ALA A 118 -13.61 18.77 -14.00
N VAL A 119 -13.79 18.97 -15.31
CA VAL A 119 -12.86 18.45 -16.33
C VAL A 119 -11.46 19.05 -16.16
N ARG A 120 -11.36 20.38 -16.00
CA ARG A 120 -10.08 21.08 -15.77
C ARG A 120 -9.42 20.57 -14.48
N LEU A 121 -10.20 20.45 -13.41
CA LEU A 121 -9.69 19.96 -12.13
C LEU A 121 -9.19 18.52 -12.21
N GLY A 122 -9.88 17.64 -12.93
CA GLY A 122 -9.43 16.27 -13.19
C GLY A 122 -8.09 16.25 -13.93
N ILE A 123 -7.93 17.09 -14.97
CA ILE A 123 -6.66 17.22 -15.71
C ILE A 123 -5.54 17.74 -14.79
N GLU A 124 -5.79 18.73 -13.94
CA GLU A 124 -4.80 19.25 -12.99
C GLU A 124 -4.38 18.22 -11.93
N GLN A 125 -5.28 17.32 -11.54
CA GLN A 125 -4.94 16.20 -10.64
C GLN A 125 -4.15 15.10 -11.35
N ILE A 126 -4.47 14.78 -12.61
CA ILE A 126 -3.62 13.91 -13.43
C ILE A 126 -2.21 14.49 -13.55
N ASP A 127 -2.12 15.79 -13.86
CA ASP A 127 -0.85 16.49 -14.00
C ASP A 127 0.00 16.43 -12.72
N VAL A 128 -0.57 16.69 -11.54
CA VAL A 128 0.20 16.64 -10.29
C VAL A 128 0.69 15.22 -9.98
N VAL A 129 -0.08 14.17 -10.30
CA VAL A 129 0.38 12.77 -10.16
C VAL A 129 1.58 12.49 -11.05
N ARG A 130 1.53 12.95 -12.31
CA ARG A 130 2.63 12.79 -13.26
C ARG A 130 3.89 13.49 -12.80
N ARG A 131 3.79 14.79 -12.48
CA ARG A 131 4.94 15.57 -11.97
C ARG A 131 5.50 15.00 -10.68
N TYR A 132 4.64 14.54 -9.77
CA TYR A 132 5.07 13.89 -8.53
C TYR A 132 5.89 12.63 -8.79
N THR A 133 5.44 11.81 -9.73
CA THR A 133 6.12 10.58 -10.14
C THR A 133 7.44 10.87 -10.86
N GLU A 134 7.41 11.79 -11.83
CA GLU A 134 8.57 12.20 -12.65
C GLU A 134 9.67 12.89 -11.82
N ALA A 135 9.30 13.64 -10.77
CA ALA A 135 10.26 14.28 -9.87
C ALA A 135 10.97 13.29 -8.94
N ASN A 136 10.49 12.05 -8.82
CA ASN A 136 10.96 11.05 -7.87
C ASN A 136 11.27 9.70 -8.54
N PRO A 137 12.07 9.66 -9.63
CA PRO A 137 12.20 8.49 -10.51
C PRO A 137 12.96 7.30 -9.88
N LEU A 138 13.69 7.54 -8.77
CA LEU A 138 14.33 6.48 -7.99
C LEU A 138 13.35 5.74 -7.07
N ILE A 139 12.16 6.29 -6.87
CA ILE A 139 11.14 5.76 -5.96
C ILE A 139 9.94 5.27 -6.75
N PHE A 140 9.50 6.07 -7.72
CA PHE A 140 8.28 5.84 -8.46
C PHE A 140 8.54 5.59 -9.94
N GLN A 141 7.60 4.88 -10.55
CA GLN A 141 7.50 4.75 -11.99
C GLN A 141 6.05 4.96 -12.41
N PHE A 142 5.81 5.86 -13.36
CA PHE A 142 4.48 6.02 -13.92
C PHE A 142 4.17 4.80 -14.81
N THR A 143 3.03 4.17 -14.59
CA THR A 143 2.63 2.95 -15.29
C THR A 143 1.18 3.01 -15.69
N THR A 144 0.85 2.30 -16.76
CA THR A 144 -0.50 2.26 -17.32
C THR A 144 -0.94 0.85 -17.74
N THR A 145 -0.11 -0.16 -17.50
CA THR A 145 -0.39 -1.57 -17.79
C THR A 145 0.09 -2.45 -16.64
N ALA A 146 -0.46 -3.67 -16.55
CA ALA A 146 -0.03 -4.65 -15.55
C ALA A 146 1.44 -5.06 -15.74
N ASP A 147 1.90 -5.20 -16.98
CA ASP A 147 3.30 -5.54 -17.27
C ASP A 147 4.27 -4.45 -16.80
N GLU A 148 3.89 -3.18 -16.95
CA GLU A 148 4.68 -2.06 -16.43
C GLU A 148 4.72 -2.03 -14.89
N ILE A 149 3.63 -2.42 -14.21
CA ILE A 149 3.63 -2.60 -12.75
C ILE A 149 4.66 -3.66 -12.36
N MET A 150 4.62 -4.82 -13.03
CA MET A 150 5.55 -5.91 -12.76
C MET A 150 7.01 -5.51 -13.05
N ALA A 151 7.25 -4.68 -14.07
CA ALA A 151 8.57 -4.14 -14.38
C ALA A 151 9.05 -3.16 -13.29
N ALA A 152 8.21 -2.22 -12.86
CA ALA A 152 8.54 -1.28 -11.79
C ALA A 152 8.90 -1.99 -10.47
N ASN A 153 8.11 -3.00 -10.10
CA ASN A 153 8.37 -3.81 -8.91
C ASN A 153 9.72 -4.56 -8.99
N LYS A 154 10.09 -5.09 -10.16
CA LYS A 154 11.40 -5.73 -10.37
C LYS A 154 12.56 -4.76 -10.20
N GLU A 155 12.35 -3.48 -10.50
CA GLU A 155 13.32 -2.40 -10.27
C GLU A 155 13.29 -1.85 -8.84
N GLY A 156 12.43 -2.39 -7.96
CA GLY A 156 12.26 -1.92 -6.58
C GLY A 156 11.55 -0.57 -6.48
N LYS A 157 10.83 -0.16 -7.53
CA LYS A 157 10.05 1.07 -7.58
C LYS A 157 8.58 0.80 -7.27
N ILE A 158 7.90 1.82 -6.77
CA ILE A 158 6.44 1.83 -6.63
C ILE A 158 5.83 2.28 -7.95
N ALA A 159 5.02 1.43 -8.57
CA ALA A 159 4.23 1.76 -9.74
C ALA A 159 3.11 2.76 -9.39
N CYS A 160 3.09 3.89 -10.08
CA CYS A 160 2.06 4.92 -9.94
C CYS A 160 1.09 4.83 -11.10
N LEU A 161 -0.18 4.61 -10.80
CA LEU A 161 -1.29 4.61 -11.75
C LEU A 161 -2.27 5.73 -11.43
N ILE A 162 -3.11 6.07 -12.39
CA ILE A 162 -4.12 7.12 -12.26
C ILE A 162 -5.51 6.51 -12.34
N GLY A 163 -6.37 6.92 -11.41
CA GLY A 163 -7.79 6.69 -11.50
C GLY A 163 -8.60 7.96 -11.27
N ILE A 164 -9.71 8.10 -11.98
CA ILE A 164 -10.60 9.26 -11.91
C ILE A 164 -11.75 8.93 -10.97
N GLU A 165 -11.90 9.71 -9.90
CA GLU A 165 -12.94 9.49 -8.88
C GLU A 165 -14.19 10.36 -9.12
N GLY A 166 -15.03 9.90 -10.04
CA GLY A 166 -16.35 10.47 -10.30
C GLY A 166 -16.56 10.85 -11.76
N GLY A 167 -17.65 10.36 -12.33
CA GLY A 167 -18.02 10.58 -13.73
C GLY A 167 -18.36 12.04 -14.07
N HIS A 168 -18.56 12.91 -13.09
CA HIS A 168 -18.73 14.35 -13.34
C HIS A 168 -17.47 14.98 -13.96
N MET A 169 -16.29 14.36 -13.84
CA MET A 169 -15.05 14.82 -14.47
C MET A 169 -14.94 14.53 -15.97
N ILE A 170 -15.84 13.74 -16.55
CA ILE A 170 -15.96 13.63 -18.02
C ILE A 170 -17.04 14.54 -18.60
N ASP A 171 -17.83 15.22 -17.74
CA ASP A 171 -18.93 16.10 -18.13
C ASP A 171 -19.85 15.50 -19.21
N SER A 172 -20.19 14.21 -19.03
CA SER A 172 -20.99 13.43 -19.99
C SER A 172 -20.43 13.38 -21.42
N SER A 173 -19.12 13.58 -21.59
CA SER A 173 -18.43 13.58 -22.88
C SER A 173 -17.51 12.36 -23.05
N LEU A 174 -17.82 11.53 -24.05
CA LEU A 174 -16.95 10.42 -24.44
C LEU A 174 -15.60 10.88 -25.02
N ALA A 175 -15.53 12.11 -25.56
CA ALA A 175 -14.27 12.70 -25.99
C ALA A 175 -13.39 13.01 -24.77
N ALA A 176 -13.96 13.60 -23.71
CA ALA A 176 -13.25 13.82 -22.45
C ALA A 176 -12.77 12.48 -21.85
N LEU A 177 -13.63 11.45 -21.82
CA LEU A 177 -13.26 10.11 -21.35
C LEU A 177 -12.01 9.56 -22.08
N ARG A 178 -11.99 9.60 -23.42
CA ARG A 178 -10.83 9.15 -24.21
C ARG A 178 -9.59 10.02 -23.98
N THR A 179 -9.77 11.33 -23.81
CA THR A 179 -8.66 12.24 -23.47
C THR A 179 -8.04 11.88 -22.12
N LEU A 180 -8.85 11.68 -21.07
CA LEU A 180 -8.35 11.28 -19.74
C LEU A 180 -7.63 9.90 -19.80
N PHE A 181 -8.17 8.95 -20.56
CA PHE A 181 -7.49 7.66 -20.81
C PHE A 181 -6.10 7.85 -21.45
N ASN A 182 -6.01 8.70 -22.47
CA ASN A 182 -4.74 9.01 -23.15
C ASN A 182 -3.75 9.76 -22.26
N LEU A 183 -4.25 10.53 -21.28
CA LEU A 183 -3.41 11.20 -20.29
C LEU A 183 -2.86 10.25 -19.22
N GLY A 184 -3.40 9.03 -19.10
CA GLY A 184 -2.89 8.02 -18.19
C GLY A 184 -3.92 7.26 -17.36
N THR A 185 -5.19 7.70 -17.37
CA THR A 185 -6.23 7.10 -16.52
C THR A 185 -6.47 5.63 -16.87
N ARG A 186 -6.55 4.77 -15.84
CA ARG A 186 -6.78 3.32 -15.98
C ARG A 186 -7.98 2.77 -15.21
N TYR A 187 -8.58 3.56 -14.32
CA TYR A 187 -9.95 3.33 -13.89
C TYR A 187 -10.74 4.63 -13.84
N MET A 188 -12.07 4.53 -13.85
CA MET A 188 -12.97 5.62 -13.52
C MET A 188 -14.08 5.13 -12.59
N THR A 189 -14.20 5.75 -11.42
CA THR A 189 -15.37 5.59 -10.54
C THR A 189 -16.56 6.28 -11.21
N LEU A 190 -17.66 5.55 -11.46
CA LEU A 190 -18.80 6.07 -12.23
C LEU A 190 -19.44 7.30 -11.58
N THR A 191 -19.58 7.28 -10.26
CA THR A 191 -20.09 8.39 -9.45
C THR A 191 -19.23 8.56 -8.22
N HIS A 192 -19.09 9.78 -7.74
CA HIS A 192 -18.68 10.01 -6.35
C HIS A 192 -19.95 10.02 -5.48
N SER A 193 -20.03 10.89 -4.48
CA SER A 193 -21.20 11.16 -3.64
C SER A 193 -22.21 12.11 -4.32
N CYS A 194 -22.37 12.00 -5.64
CA CYS A 194 -23.31 12.80 -6.42
C CYS A 194 -23.64 12.09 -7.73
N ASP A 195 -24.88 12.26 -8.17
CA ASP A 195 -25.33 11.75 -9.46
C ASP A 195 -24.59 12.43 -10.62
N THR A 196 -24.46 11.67 -11.70
CA THR A 196 -24.20 12.22 -13.03
C THR A 196 -25.49 12.11 -13.86
N PRO A 197 -25.61 12.78 -15.01
CA PRO A 197 -26.78 12.63 -15.88
C PRO A 197 -27.04 11.20 -16.38
N TRP A 198 -26.10 10.26 -16.16
CA TRP A 198 -26.12 8.90 -16.69
C TRP A 198 -25.85 7.82 -15.64
N ALA A 199 -25.68 8.16 -14.36
CA ALA A 199 -25.49 7.20 -13.25
C ALA A 199 -25.87 7.82 -11.90
N THR A 200 -26.51 7.02 -11.03
CA THR A 200 -26.96 7.42 -9.68
C THR A 200 -25.93 7.03 -8.62
N ALA A 201 -25.62 7.94 -7.71
CA ALA A 201 -24.72 7.74 -6.58
C ALA A 201 -25.40 7.00 -5.41
N PHE A 202 -24.58 6.56 -4.44
CA PHE A 202 -25.09 5.83 -3.28
C PHE A 202 -25.89 6.70 -2.31
N ASN A 203 -25.68 8.02 -2.31
CA ASN A 203 -26.21 8.95 -1.31
C ASN A 203 -27.44 9.75 -1.80
N THR A 204 -27.99 9.41 -2.96
CA THR A 204 -29.16 10.07 -3.57
C THR A 204 -30.49 9.35 -3.31
N GLN A 205 -30.65 8.76 -2.11
CA GLN A 205 -31.93 8.23 -1.62
C GLN A 205 -32.70 9.25 -0.79
#